data_AF-A0AAX1QAC6-F1
#
_entry.id   AF-A0AAX1QAC6-F1
#
_cell.length_a   1.000
_cell.length_b   1.000
_cell.length_c   1.000
_cell.angle_alpha   90.00
_cell.angle_beta   90.00
_cell.angle_gamma   90.00
#
_symmetry.space_group_name_H-M   'P 1'
#
loop_
_entity.id
_entity.type
_entity.pdbx_description
1 polymer ?
#
loop_
_entity_poly.entity_id
_entity_poly.type
_entity_poly.pdbx_seq_one_letter_code
_entity_poly.pdbx_strand_id
1 'polypeptide(L)'
;MEKSNREARLRRLYNQDISRTSNSHPKPIPDSSEYECKKIKEIQELIPVKKIMGGNPLRIDTEKTWLENFEVIPRMDRQLDRLEKEGLSKLIAFLQADQKDEIIVVDYYNNLDEFYVMDNGSHRTTLAKVMGIETIKARVRPYEFKPELLEKKKRREQLEIEKKAEEERLEKEFPLLRKRISNLGLDSTTKKDSRGKSKEIYVTYKGKSIDYFNITCLNDLEKAFDELEVLESLIDARRLLTDSLLLLNIRYFKLRRRSPWYINDILDKLAKSNYFK
;
A
#
# COMPACT_ATOMS: atom_id res chain seq x y z
N MET A 1 -8.22 40.14 -5.70
CA MET A 1 -9.29 39.27 -5.17
C MET A 1 -9.83 39.95 -3.94
N GLU A 2 -11.04 40.52 -4.00
CA GLU A 2 -11.75 40.89 -2.77
C GLU A 2 -11.91 39.62 -1.93
N LYS A 3 -11.52 39.68 -0.65
CA LYS A 3 -11.93 38.65 0.29
C LYS A 3 -13.45 38.68 0.30
N SER A 4 -14.06 37.60 -0.18
CA SER A 4 -15.48 37.37 0.03
C SER A 4 -15.74 37.53 1.52
N ASN A 5 -16.70 38.38 1.89
CA ASN A 5 -17.07 38.58 3.30
C ASN A 5 -18.41 37.88 3.55
N ARG A 6 -18.47 36.58 3.21
CA ARG A 6 -19.71 35.79 3.31
C ARG A 6 -20.11 35.64 4.76
N GLU A 7 -19.17 35.56 5.69
CA GLU A 7 -19.43 35.51 7.12
C GLU A 7 -20.16 36.77 7.58
N ALA A 8 -19.67 37.98 7.26
CA ALA A 8 -20.38 39.19 7.65
C ALA A 8 -21.74 39.31 6.96
N ARG A 9 -21.88 38.79 5.73
CA ARG A 9 -23.20 38.68 5.08
C ARG A 9 -24.12 37.73 5.86
N LEU A 10 -23.64 36.56 6.25
CA LEU A 10 -24.39 35.57 7.01
C LEU A 10 -24.79 36.14 8.38
N ARG A 11 -23.88 36.76 9.14
CA ARG A 11 -24.17 37.39 10.43
C ARG A 11 -25.25 38.49 10.34
N ARG A 12 -25.29 39.24 9.23
CA ARG A 12 -26.35 40.24 8.99
C ARG A 12 -27.71 39.59 8.69
N LEU A 13 -27.72 38.49 7.92
CA LEU A 13 -28.94 37.77 7.56
C LEU A 13 -29.46 36.87 8.68
N TYR A 14 -28.57 36.46 9.56
CA TYR A 14 -28.80 35.50 10.64
C TYR A 14 -28.33 36.12 11.95
N ASN A 15 -29.25 36.83 12.62
CA ASN A 15 -29.04 37.51 13.91
C ASN A 15 -28.83 36.54 15.11
N GLN A 16 -28.47 35.29 14.85
CA GLN A 16 -28.12 34.29 15.87
C GLN A 16 -26.61 34.04 15.83
N ASP A 17 -26.05 33.65 16.98
CA ASP A 17 -24.64 33.26 17.04
C ASP A 17 -24.37 32.15 16.03
N ILE A 18 -23.41 32.38 15.15
CA ILE A 18 -22.86 31.33 14.29
C ILE A 18 -22.49 30.15 15.18
N SER A 19 -22.90 28.94 14.80
CA SER A 19 -22.80 27.75 15.64
C SER A 19 -21.37 27.53 16.14
N ARG A 20 -21.22 27.07 17.39
CA ARG A 20 -19.91 26.64 17.95
C ARG A 20 -19.18 25.61 17.07
N THR A 21 -19.91 24.86 16.23
CA THR A 21 -19.34 23.90 15.28
C THR A 21 -18.68 24.55 14.06
N SER A 22 -18.89 25.85 13.81
CA SER A 22 -18.29 26.57 12.67
C SER A 22 -16.76 26.55 12.70
N ASN A 23 -16.18 26.58 13.91
CA ASN A 23 -14.73 26.61 14.10
C ASN A 23 -14.13 25.20 14.29
N SER A 24 -14.95 24.14 14.19
CA SER A 24 -14.44 22.77 14.17
C SER A 24 -13.95 22.40 12.77
N HIS A 25 -12.97 21.50 12.71
CA HIS A 25 -12.46 20.97 11.46
C HIS A 25 -13.29 19.76 11.01
N PRO A 26 -13.61 19.64 9.71
CA PRO A 26 -14.10 18.40 9.13
C PRO A 26 -13.11 17.25 9.37
N LYS A 27 -13.62 16.04 9.58
CA LYS A 27 -12.81 14.82 9.65
C LYS A 27 -12.54 14.27 8.24
N PRO A 28 -11.40 13.60 8.01
CA PRO A 28 -11.18 12.83 6.79
C PRO A 28 -12.18 11.67 6.71
N ILE A 29 -12.51 11.26 5.48
CA ILE A 29 -13.35 10.11 5.22
C ILE A 29 -12.63 8.85 5.76
N PRO A 30 -13.32 7.97 6.51
CA PRO A 30 -12.74 6.73 7.00
C PRO A 30 -12.26 5.84 5.85
N ASP A 31 -11.28 4.99 6.13
CA ASP A 31 -10.80 4.05 5.12
C ASP A 31 -11.88 3.02 4.78
N SER A 32 -12.48 3.18 3.59
CA SER A 32 -13.52 2.31 3.08
C SER A 32 -13.13 0.83 2.95
N SER A 33 -11.83 0.49 2.95
CA SER A 33 -11.37 -0.90 2.85
C SER A 33 -11.72 -1.76 4.07
N GLU A 34 -12.11 -1.13 5.18
CA GLU A 34 -12.55 -1.77 6.42
C GLU A 34 -14.07 -2.03 6.46
N TYR A 35 -14.78 -1.64 5.39
CA TYR A 35 -16.23 -1.60 5.34
C TYR A 35 -16.78 -2.32 4.11
N GLU A 36 -17.96 -2.90 4.27
CA GLU A 36 -18.77 -3.36 3.16
C GLU A 36 -19.74 -2.23 2.75
N CYS A 37 -19.59 -1.73 1.52
CA CYS A 37 -20.50 -0.74 0.96
C CYS A 37 -21.81 -1.40 0.52
N LYS A 38 -22.93 -1.00 1.13
CA LYS A 38 -24.27 -1.46 0.73
C LYS A 38 -24.84 -0.58 -0.39
N LYS A 39 -25.89 -1.07 -1.06
CA LYS A 39 -26.64 -0.28 -2.05
C LYS A 39 -27.15 1.00 -1.37
N ILE A 40 -26.99 2.13 -2.05
CA ILE A 40 -27.56 3.40 -1.59
C ILE A 40 -29.07 3.26 -1.39
N LYS A 41 -29.57 3.81 -0.29
CA LYS A 41 -31.01 3.85 -0.04
C LYS A 41 -31.68 4.75 -1.08
N GLU A 42 -32.78 4.28 -1.66
CA GLU A 42 -33.51 5.02 -2.69
C GLU A 42 -34.26 6.22 -2.10
N ILE A 43 -34.71 6.08 -0.85
CA ILE A 43 -35.43 7.07 -0.06
C ILE A 43 -34.45 8.08 0.57
N GLN A 44 -34.87 9.34 0.65
CA GLN A 44 -34.14 10.36 1.40
C GLN A 44 -34.57 10.37 2.87
N GLU A 45 -33.60 10.46 3.77
CA GLU A 45 -33.79 10.42 5.22
C GLU A 45 -33.37 11.76 5.84
N LEU A 46 -34.05 12.16 6.92
CA LEU A 46 -33.59 13.29 7.72
C LEU A 46 -32.43 12.81 8.58
N ILE A 47 -31.24 13.37 8.33
CA ILE A 47 -30.03 13.03 9.06
C ILE A 47 -29.63 14.17 9.99
N PRO A 48 -29.10 13.89 11.20
CA PRO A 48 -28.60 14.92 12.09
C PRO A 48 -27.33 15.56 11.53
N VAL A 49 -27.34 16.89 11.33
CA VAL A 49 -26.18 17.64 10.86
C VAL A 49 -25.00 17.48 11.81
N LYS A 50 -25.25 17.37 13.12
CA LYS A 50 -24.18 17.13 14.11
C LYS A 50 -23.35 15.87 13.83
N LYS A 51 -23.95 14.83 13.24
CA LYS A 51 -23.29 13.56 12.89
C LYS A 51 -22.56 13.62 11.55
N ILE A 52 -22.72 14.69 10.78
CA ILE A 52 -21.97 14.89 9.55
C ILE A 52 -20.57 15.37 9.92
N MET A 53 -19.56 14.55 9.70
CA MET A 53 -18.21 14.84 10.19
C MET A 53 -17.30 15.39 9.13
N GLY A 54 -17.56 15.12 7.85
CA GLY A 54 -16.76 15.65 6.75
C GLY A 54 -17.41 15.40 5.40
N GLY A 55 -16.59 15.30 4.36
CA GLY A 55 -17.06 14.95 3.03
C GLY A 55 -15.96 14.91 1.99
N ASN A 56 -16.37 14.95 0.73
CA ASN A 56 -15.49 14.80 -0.43
C ASN A 56 -14.29 15.76 -0.37
N PRO A 57 -13.04 15.24 -0.37
CA PRO A 57 -11.83 16.04 -0.20
C PRO A 57 -11.60 17.03 -1.36
N LEU A 58 -12.26 16.83 -2.50
CA LEU A 58 -12.22 17.79 -3.61
C LEU A 58 -13.05 19.06 -3.34
N ARG A 59 -13.87 19.08 -2.29
CA ARG A 59 -14.78 20.20 -1.98
C ARG A 59 -14.75 20.66 -0.54
N ILE A 60 -14.40 19.78 0.40
CA ILE A 60 -14.29 20.08 1.83
C ILE A 60 -12.86 19.81 2.23
N ASP A 61 -12.16 20.87 2.64
CA ASP A 61 -10.77 20.84 3.09
C ASP A 61 -10.74 20.58 4.60
N THR A 62 -10.12 19.47 5.01
CA THR A 62 -10.03 19.05 6.42
C THR A 62 -9.07 19.94 7.23
N GLU A 63 -8.13 20.61 6.57
CA GLU A 63 -7.20 21.56 7.20
C GLU A 63 -7.88 22.90 7.52
N LYS A 64 -9.09 23.13 7.00
CA LYS A 64 -9.89 24.33 7.23
C LYS A 64 -11.05 24.02 8.17
N THR A 65 -11.42 25.00 8.98
CA THR A 65 -12.67 24.95 9.75
C THR A 65 -13.89 24.92 8.83
N TRP A 66 -15.06 24.52 9.35
CA TRP A 66 -16.31 24.61 8.58
C TRP A 66 -16.62 26.04 8.10
N LEU A 67 -16.25 27.06 8.88
CA LEU A 67 -16.40 28.47 8.51
C LEU A 67 -15.46 28.88 7.38
N GLU A 68 -14.20 28.45 7.43
CA GLU A 68 -13.25 28.72 6.34
C GLU A 68 -13.63 27.99 5.05
N ASN A 69 -14.16 26.77 5.16
CA ASN A 69 -14.76 26.06 4.04
C ASN A 69 -15.96 26.81 3.47
N PHE A 70 -16.81 27.37 4.33
CA PHE A 70 -17.96 28.19 3.91
C PHE A 70 -17.55 29.40 3.07
N GLU A 71 -16.45 30.06 3.41
CA GLU A 71 -15.92 31.20 2.66
C GLU A 71 -15.47 30.84 1.24
N VAL A 72 -14.97 29.61 1.02
CA VAL A 72 -14.35 29.23 -0.26
C VAL A 72 -15.21 28.32 -1.13
N ILE A 73 -16.18 27.60 -0.56
CA ILE A 73 -16.97 26.62 -1.31
C ILE A 73 -17.76 27.30 -2.44
N PRO A 74 -17.73 26.75 -3.68
CA PRO A 74 -18.53 27.26 -4.79
C PRO A 74 -20.03 27.17 -4.53
N ARG A 75 -20.80 28.06 -5.15
CA ARG A 75 -22.28 28.15 -5.06
C ARG A 75 -22.83 28.52 -3.67
N MET A 76 -21.98 28.92 -2.72
CA MET A 76 -22.45 29.39 -1.42
C MET A 76 -23.28 30.67 -1.53
N ASP A 77 -22.90 31.59 -2.42
CA ASP A 77 -23.63 32.85 -2.62
C ASP A 77 -25.09 32.62 -3.02
N ARG A 78 -25.39 31.59 -3.82
CA ARG A 78 -26.77 31.24 -4.19
C ARG A 78 -27.61 30.83 -2.97
N GLN A 79 -27.00 30.22 -1.96
CA GLN A 79 -27.69 29.86 -0.73
C GLN A 79 -27.92 31.08 0.17
N LEU A 80 -26.95 32.00 0.22
CA LEU A 80 -27.11 33.27 0.92
C LEU A 80 -28.17 34.16 0.26
N ASP A 81 -28.22 34.19 -1.07
CA ASP A 81 -29.27 34.90 -1.83
C ASP A 81 -30.66 34.31 -1.51
N ARG A 82 -30.76 32.98 -1.38
CA ARG A 82 -32.00 32.32 -0.97
C ARG A 82 -32.37 32.69 0.47
N LEU A 83 -31.41 32.65 1.40
CA LEU A 83 -31.63 33.05 2.79
C LEU A 83 -32.16 34.49 2.88
N GLU A 84 -31.57 35.40 2.10
CA GLU A 84 -31.97 36.82 2.06
C GLU A 84 -33.36 37.02 1.46
N LYS A 85 -33.71 36.30 0.39
CA LYS A 85 -35.00 36.45 -0.31
C LYS A 85 -36.16 35.73 0.38
N GLU A 86 -35.90 34.52 0.89
CA GLU A 86 -36.93 33.60 1.35
C GLU A 86 -37.00 33.52 2.88
N GLY A 87 -35.94 33.94 3.57
CA GLY A 87 -35.82 33.85 5.03
C GLY A 87 -35.41 32.46 5.52
N LEU A 88 -35.04 32.42 6.81
CA LEU A 88 -34.51 31.22 7.47
C LEU A 88 -35.45 30.02 7.40
N SER A 89 -36.73 30.22 7.72
CA SER A 89 -37.70 29.11 7.79
C SER A 89 -37.87 28.39 6.46
N LYS A 90 -37.86 29.13 5.34
CA LYS A 90 -37.93 28.54 4.00
C LYS A 90 -36.63 27.84 3.60
N LEU A 91 -35.48 28.38 3.98
CA LEU A 91 -34.19 27.71 3.77
C LEU A 91 -34.14 26.36 4.52
N ILE A 92 -34.56 26.33 5.79
CA ILE A 92 -34.61 25.10 6.58
C ILE A 92 -35.57 24.09 5.92
N ALA A 93 -36.78 24.51 5.55
CA ALA A 93 -37.73 23.66 4.86
C ALA A 93 -37.16 23.09 3.54
N PHE A 94 -36.43 23.90 2.77
CA PHE A 94 -35.76 23.45 1.55
C PHE A 94 -34.67 22.40 1.83
N LEU A 95 -33.87 22.58 2.88
CA LEU A 95 -32.83 21.62 3.28
C LEU A 95 -33.41 20.31 3.83
N GLN A 96 -34.68 20.32 4.26
CA GLN A 96 -35.39 19.19 4.84
C GLN A 96 -36.38 18.52 3.87
N ALA A 97 -36.59 19.10 2.68
CA ALA A 97 -37.45 18.57 1.64
C ALA A 97 -36.74 17.57 0.73
N ASP A 98 -37.50 16.64 0.14
CA ASP A 98 -36.99 15.72 -0.87
C ASP A 98 -36.50 16.48 -2.11
N GLN A 99 -35.22 16.28 -2.44
CA GLN A 99 -34.58 16.86 -3.61
C GLN A 99 -34.79 15.95 -4.84
N LYS A 100 -34.88 16.51 -6.05
CA LYS A 100 -35.04 15.72 -7.29
C LYS A 100 -33.74 15.64 -8.12
N ASP A 101 -33.13 16.79 -8.41
CA ASP A 101 -32.02 16.86 -9.37
C ASP A 101 -30.63 16.99 -8.72
N GLU A 102 -30.55 17.59 -7.52
CA GLU A 102 -29.31 17.72 -6.75
C GLU A 102 -29.46 17.09 -5.36
N ILE A 103 -29.71 15.78 -5.33
CA ILE A 103 -29.88 15.04 -4.09
C ILE A 103 -28.55 14.98 -3.34
N ILE A 104 -28.56 15.38 -2.06
CA ILE A 104 -27.41 15.23 -1.17
C ILE A 104 -27.21 13.74 -0.93
N VAL A 105 -26.02 13.23 -1.25
CA VAL A 105 -25.63 11.85 -0.93
C VAL A 105 -24.62 11.88 0.19
N VAL A 106 -24.88 11.08 1.23
CA VAL A 106 -23.96 10.87 2.33
C VAL A 106 -23.59 9.40 2.46
N ASP A 107 -22.33 9.15 2.78
CA ASP A 107 -21.87 7.84 3.23
C ASP A 107 -22.02 7.77 4.76
N TYR A 108 -22.60 6.68 5.27
CA TYR A 108 -22.81 6.45 6.71
C TYR A 108 -21.96 5.29 7.21
N TYR A 109 -21.07 5.55 8.16
CA TYR A 109 -20.17 4.54 8.75
C TYR A 109 -20.75 4.07 10.09
N ASN A 110 -21.23 2.84 10.13
CA ASN A 110 -22.10 2.35 11.20
C ASN A 110 -21.43 2.22 12.59
N ASN A 111 -20.16 1.85 12.65
CA ASN A 111 -19.39 1.72 13.88
C ASN A 111 -18.98 3.06 14.48
N LEU A 112 -18.85 4.11 13.64
CA LEU A 112 -18.55 5.47 14.07
C LEU A 112 -19.82 6.26 14.39
N ASP A 113 -20.97 5.86 13.82
CA ASP A 113 -22.22 6.62 13.84
C ASP A 113 -22.05 8.03 13.22
N GLU A 114 -21.29 8.08 12.11
CA GLU A 114 -20.88 9.31 11.43
C GLU A 114 -21.29 9.30 9.95
N PHE A 115 -21.61 10.49 9.43
CA PHE A 115 -21.95 10.73 8.02
C PHE A 115 -20.89 11.57 7.32
N TYR A 116 -20.67 11.32 6.03
CA TYR A 116 -19.73 12.05 5.18
C TYR A 116 -20.39 12.44 3.86
N VAL A 117 -20.32 13.71 3.48
CA VAL A 117 -20.99 14.22 2.28
C VAL A 117 -20.19 13.88 1.02
N MET A 118 -20.75 13.09 0.11
CA MET A 118 -20.03 12.62 -1.08
C MET A 118 -20.42 13.37 -2.34
N ASP A 119 -21.72 13.39 -2.65
CA ASP A 119 -22.26 13.97 -3.88
C ASP A 119 -23.24 15.10 -3.57
N ASN A 120 -23.17 16.15 -4.39
CA ASN A 120 -24.18 17.21 -4.50
C ASN A 120 -24.72 17.76 -3.17
N GLY A 121 -23.84 18.08 -2.22
CA GLY A 121 -24.29 18.61 -0.93
C GLY A 121 -23.31 19.45 -0.13
N SER A 122 -22.06 19.62 -0.58
CA SER A 122 -21.01 20.26 0.23
C SER A 122 -21.38 21.69 0.66
N HIS A 123 -21.92 22.52 -0.24
CA HIS A 123 -22.33 23.90 0.08
C HIS A 123 -23.53 23.95 1.04
N ARG A 124 -24.59 23.16 0.77
CA ARG A 124 -25.79 23.09 1.62
C ARG A 124 -25.47 22.55 3.02
N THR A 125 -24.64 21.54 3.10
CA THR A 125 -24.25 20.92 4.37
C THR A 125 -23.32 21.80 5.17
N THR A 126 -22.35 22.45 4.51
CA THR A 126 -21.46 23.43 5.16
C THR A 126 -22.26 24.62 5.70
N LEU A 127 -23.22 25.14 4.92
CA LEU A 127 -24.13 26.18 5.40
C LEU A 127 -24.92 25.72 6.63
N ALA A 128 -25.53 24.53 6.57
CA ALA A 128 -26.27 23.94 7.68
C ALA A 128 -25.39 23.78 8.93
N LYS A 129 -24.13 23.37 8.78
CA LYS A 129 -23.14 23.27 9.85
C LYS A 129 -22.81 24.60 10.50
N VAL A 130 -22.55 25.63 9.70
CA VAL A 130 -22.20 26.98 10.18
C VAL A 130 -23.40 27.64 10.86
N MET A 131 -24.60 27.46 10.31
CA MET A 131 -25.84 27.98 10.89
C MET A 131 -26.39 27.15 12.06
N GLY A 132 -25.82 25.99 12.36
CA GLY A 132 -26.32 25.13 13.45
C GLY A 132 -27.70 24.52 13.18
N ILE A 133 -28.06 24.30 11.91
CA ILE A 133 -29.30 23.61 11.54
C ILE A 133 -29.24 22.16 12.04
N GLU A 134 -30.31 21.68 12.65
CA GLU A 134 -30.31 20.37 13.33
C GLU A 134 -30.25 19.19 12.36
N THR A 135 -31.03 19.23 11.29
CA THR A 135 -31.19 18.12 10.34
C THR A 135 -31.28 18.59 8.89
N ILE A 136 -30.76 17.75 7.99
CA ILE A 136 -30.93 17.91 6.53
C ILE A 136 -31.45 16.61 5.91
N LYS A 137 -32.06 16.70 4.73
CA LYS A 137 -32.58 15.57 3.98
C LYS A 137 -31.52 15.08 2.99
N ALA A 138 -31.19 13.78 3.02
CA ALA A 138 -30.15 13.20 2.17
C ALA A 138 -30.44 11.72 1.85
N ARG A 139 -29.89 11.21 0.75
CA ARG A 139 -29.79 9.76 0.51
C ARG A 139 -28.58 9.21 1.23
N VAL A 140 -28.77 8.10 1.92
CA VAL A 140 -27.73 7.45 2.72
C VAL A 140 -27.19 6.23 1.99
N ARG A 141 -25.87 6.17 1.82
CA ARG A 141 -25.13 4.98 1.40
C ARG A 141 -24.49 4.35 2.65
N PRO A 142 -24.97 3.18 3.11
CA PRO A 142 -24.42 2.55 4.31
C PRO A 142 -23.08 1.87 4.04
N TYR A 143 -22.13 2.09 4.95
CA TYR A 143 -20.86 1.39 5.06
C TYR A 143 -20.89 0.58 6.35
N GLU A 144 -20.92 -0.75 6.22
CA GLU A 144 -20.96 -1.66 7.36
C GLU A 144 -19.54 -2.11 7.71
N PHE A 145 -19.07 -1.76 8.90
CA PHE A 145 -17.79 -2.22 9.40
C PHE A 145 -17.77 -3.75 9.49
N LYS A 146 -16.70 -4.36 8.96
CA LYS A 146 -16.46 -5.80 9.04
C LYS A 146 -15.10 -6.02 9.72
N PRO A 147 -15.07 -6.55 10.95
CA PRO A 147 -13.81 -6.83 11.66
C PRO A 147 -12.85 -7.69 10.83
N GLU A 148 -13.36 -8.62 10.01
CA GLU A 148 -12.54 -9.49 9.19
C GLU A 148 -11.76 -8.72 8.11
N LEU A 149 -12.32 -7.60 7.61
CA LEU A 149 -11.64 -6.74 6.64
C LEU A 149 -10.48 -5.97 7.28
N LEU A 150 -10.67 -5.47 8.50
CA LEU A 150 -9.61 -4.81 9.26
C LEU A 150 -8.45 -5.78 9.56
N GLU A 151 -8.75 -7.00 10.00
CA GLU A 151 -7.73 -8.02 10.23
C GLU A 151 -6.98 -8.39 8.94
N LYS A 152 -7.71 -8.54 7.83
CA LYS A 152 -7.11 -8.82 6.52
C LYS A 152 -6.19 -7.69 6.06
N LYS A 153 -6.57 -6.43 6.30
CA LYS A 153 -5.73 -5.26 6.01
C LYS A 153 -4.45 -5.28 6.84
N LYS A 154 -4.57 -5.41 8.18
CA LYS A 154 -3.41 -5.50 9.08
C LYS A 154 -2.46 -6.62 8.68
N ARG A 155 -3.00 -7.79 8.29
CA ARG A 155 -2.20 -8.92 7.82
C ARG A 155 -1.47 -8.61 6.51
N ARG A 156 -2.10 -7.89 5.58
CA ARG A 156 -1.45 -7.48 4.32
C ARG A 156 -0.31 -6.50 4.57
N GLU A 157 -0.55 -5.50 5.41
CA GLU A 157 0.48 -4.52 5.81
C GLU A 157 1.66 -5.21 6.49
N GLN A 158 1.39 -6.15 7.40
CA GLN A 158 2.42 -6.96 8.04
C GLN A 158 3.22 -7.79 7.03
N LEU A 159 2.55 -8.45 6.08
CA LEU A 159 3.22 -9.22 5.02
C LEU A 159 4.06 -8.34 4.08
N GLU A 160 3.65 -7.09 3.83
CA GLU A 160 4.45 -6.14 3.05
C GLU A 160 5.72 -5.70 3.80
N ILE A 161 5.60 -5.46 5.11
CA ILE A 161 6.75 -5.17 5.98
C ILE A 161 7.72 -6.36 6.00
N GLU A 162 7.21 -7.58 6.19
CA GLU A 162 8.01 -8.80 6.21
C GLU A 162 8.71 -9.04 4.87
N LYS A 163 8.01 -8.88 3.75
CA LYS A 163 8.62 -8.98 2.41
C LYS A 163 9.71 -7.95 2.19
N LYS A 164 9.48 -6.71 2.62
CA LYS A 164 10.49 -5.64 2.49
C LYS A 164 11.72 -5.96 3.33
N ALA A 165 11.53 -6.42 4.57
CA ALA A 165 12.62 -6.85 5.43
C ALA A 165 13.38 -8.06 4.84
N GLU A 166 12.67 -9.03 4.26
CA GLU A 166 13.26 -10.17 3.57
C GLU A 166 14.11 -9.72 2.37
N GLU A 167 13.58 -8.82 1.54
CA GLU A 167 14.31 -8.24 0.41
C GLU A 167 15.57 -7.48 0.86
N GLU A 168 15.48 -6.69 1.92
CA GLU A 168 16.63 -5.97 2.49
C GLU A 168 17.70 -6.91 3.04
N ARG A 169 17.30 -8.01 3.68
CA ARG A 169 18.25 -9.04 4.16
C ARG A 169 18.92 -9.76 3.00
N LEU A 170 18.16 -10.14 1.97
CA LEU A 170 18.70 -10.75 0.76
C LEU A 170 19.75 -9.87 0.10
N GLU A 171 19.47 -8.58 -0.05
CA GLU A 171 20.40 -7.63 -0.67
C GLU A 171 21.70 -7.47 0.12
N LYS A 172 21.65 -7.56 1.46
CA LYS A 172 22.83 -7.50 2.34
C LYS A 172 23.65 -8.78 2.34
N GLU A 173 23.00 -9.94 2.34
CA GLU A 173 23.67 -11.22 2.50
C GLU A 173 24.16 -11.82 1.16
N PHE A 174 23.52 -11.49 0.04
CA PHE A 174 23.93 -11.96 -1.29
C PHE A 174 25.40 -11.64 -1.65
N PRO A 175 25.95 -10.44 -1.36
CA PRO A 175 27.38 -10.15 -1.54
C PRO A 175 28.30 -11.02 -0.67
N LEU A 176 27.86 -11.45 0.52
CA LEU A 176 28.66 -12.29 1.41
C LEU A 176 28.86 -13.68 0.82
N LEU A 177 27.84 -14.21 0.13
CA LEU A 177 27.94 -15.48 -0.59
C LEU A 177 29.04 -15.41 -1.66
N ARG A 178 29.09 -14.32 -2.43
CA ARG A 178 30.15 -14.09 -3.43
C ARG A 178 31.54 -13.98 -2.80
N LYS A 179 31.64 -13.29 -1.66
CA LYS A 179 32.90 -13.19 -0.92
C LYS A 179 33.37 -14.57 -0.46
N ARG A 180 32.46 -15.42 0.03
CA ARG A 180 32.78 -16.80 0.43
C ARG A 180 33.27 -17.63 -0.77
N ILE A 181 32.60 -17.55 -1.91
CA ILE A 181 33.05 -18.20 -3.16
C ILE A 181 34.48 -17.76 -3.52
N SER A 182 34.75 -16.46 -3.47
CA SER A 182 36.08 -15.91 -3.76
C SER A 182 37.15 -16.41 -2.77
N ASN A 183 36.81 -16.53 -1.48
CA ASN A 183 37.74 -17.04 -0.46
C ASN A 183 38.12 -18.51 -0.69
N LEU A 184 37.28 -19.28 -1.37
CA LEU A 184 37.56 -20.66 -1.78
C LEU A 184 38.48 -20.75 -3.02
N GLY A 185 38.93 -19.61 -3.57
CA GLY A 185 39.71 -19.57 -4.81
C GLY A 185 38.88 -19.85 -6.07
N LEU A 186 37.57 -19.63 -5.99
CA LEU A 186 36.63 -19.79 -7.10
C LEU A 186 36.19 -18.42 -7.63
N ASP A 187 35.96 -18.34 -8.94
CA ASP A 187 35.44 -17.15 -9.59
C ASP A 187 33.90 -17.16 -9.55
N SER A 188 33.27 -15.99 -9.45
CA SER A 188 31.81 -15.85 -9.53
C SER A 188 31.34 -14.75 -10.48
N THR A 189 30.39 -15.09 -11.35
CA THR A 189 29.67 -14.11 -12.19
C THR A 189 28.20 -14.08 -11.82
N THR A 190 27.59 -12.90 -11.88
CA THR A 190 26.19 -12.70 -11.52
C THR A 190 25.35 -12.30 -12.72
N LYS A 191 24.14 -12.85 -12.82
CA LYS A 191 23.14 -12.36 -13.78
C LYS A 191 22.06 -11.57 -13.04
N LYS A 192 21.78 -10.39 -13.58
CA LYS A 192 20.72 -9.51 -13.10
C LYS A 192 19.41 -9.83 -13.79
N ASP A 193 18.30 -9.72 -13.05
CA ASP A 193 16.96 -9.79 -13.61
C ASP A 193 16.57 -8.47 -14.31
N SER A 194 15.35 -8.42 -14.86
CA SER A 194 14.81 -7.23 -15.53
C SER A 194 14.67 -6.00 -14.62
N ARG A 195 14.76 -6.18 -13.30
CA ARG A 195 14.74 -5.11 -12.29
C ARG A 195 16.14 -4.74 -11.82
N GLY A 196 17.19 -5.30 -12.43
CA GLY A 196 18.58 -5.05 -12.08
C GLY A 196 19.05 -5.77 -10.82
N LYS A 197 18.22 -6.64 -10.20
CA LYS A 197 18.58 -7.39 -9.00
C LYS A 197 19.36 -8.65 -9.40
N SER A 198 20.53 -8.86 -8.80
CA SER A 198 21.31 -10.08 -9.00
C SER A 198 20.60 -11.24 -8.31
N LYS A 199 20.11 -12.21 -9.09
CA LYS A 199 19.45 -13.42 -8.56
C LYS A 199 20.24 -14.67 -8.84
N GLU A 200 21.11 -14.64 -9.84
CA GLU A 200 21.87 -15.82 -10.23
C GLU A 200 23.35 -15.62 -9.97
N ILE A 201 24.00 -16.65 -9.43
CA ILE A 201 25.45 -16.72 -9.28
C ILE A 201 25.96 -17.95 -10.00
N TYR A 202 26.82 -17.76 -11.00
CA TYR A 202 27.57 -18.81 -11.66
C TYR A 202 28.95 -18.88 -11.02
N VAL A 203 29.33 -20.07 -10.56
CA VAL A 203 30.63 -20.33 -9.93
C VAL A 203 31.51 -21.08 -10.92
N THR A 204 32.72 -20.58 -11.12
CA THR A 204 33.68 -21.10 -12.08
C THR A 204 35.05 -21.35 -11.45
N TYR A 205 35.81 -22.31 -11.96
CA TYR A 205 37.23 -22.52 -11.64
C TYR A 205 38.04 -22.58 -12.92
N LYS A 206 39.05 -21.70 -13.05
CA LYS A 206 39.88 -21.60 -14.27
C LYS A 206 39.05 -21.54 -15.56
N GLY A 207 37.99 -20.74 -15.54
CA GLY A 207 37.07 -20.56 -16.66
C GLY A 207 36.08 -21.71 -16.91
N LYS A 208 36.07 -22.78 -16.10
CA LYS A 208 35.09 -23.87 -16.21
C LYS A 208 33.96 -23.68 -15.20
N SER A 209 32.72 -23.70 -15.68
CA SER A 209 31.54 -23.69 -14.81
C SER A 209 31.50 -24.92 -13.92
N ILE A 210 31.28 -24.66 -12.64
CA ILE A 210 31.17 -25.65 -11.57
C ILE A 210 29.80 -25.58 -10.94
N ASP A 211 29.33 -24.40 -10.55
CA ASP A 211 28.07 -24.23 -9.84
C ASP A 211 27.18 -23.13 -10.39
N TYR A 212 25.91 -23.21 -10.00
CA TYR A 212 24.89 -22.24 -10.29
C TYR A 212 23.89 -22.17 -9.13
N PHE A 213 23.75 -20.99 -8.55
CA PHE A 213 22.75 -20.68 -7.54
C PHE A 213 21.73 -19.70 -8.11
N ASN A 214 20.43 -20.03 -8.00
CA ASN A 214 19.33 -19.12 -8.28
C ASN A 214 18.67 -18.73 -6.96
N ILE A 215 18.94 -17.50 -6.52
CA ILE A 215 18.57 -16.96 -5.22
C ILE A 215 17.41 -16.00 -5.41
N THR A 216 16.21 -16.47 -5.10
CA THR A 216 14.98 -15.69 -5.22
C THR A 216 14.36 -15.35 -3.86
N CYS A 217 14.72 -16.10 -2.82
CA CYS A 217 14.27 -15.91 -1.43
C CYS A 217 15.40 -16.25 -0.44
N LEU A 218 15.22 -15.93 0.86
CA LEU A 218 16.25 -16.22 1.89
C LEU A 218 16.58 -17.71 1.98
N ASN A 219 15.59 -18.58 1.84
CA ASN A 219 15.77 -20.02 1.85
C ASN A 219 16.69 -20.52 0.72
N ASP A 220 16.65 -19.87 -0.45
CA ASP A 220 17.58 -20.20 -1.55
C ASP A 220 19.01 -19.77 -1.21
N LEU A 221 19.15 -18.63 -0.53
CA LEU A 221 20.44 -18.10 -0.08
C LEU A 221 21.07 -18.98 1.00
N GLU A 222 20.27 -19.41 1.99
CA GLU A 222 20.70 -20.34 3.04
C GLU A 222 21.18 -21.67 2.44
N LYS A 223 20.41 -22.25 1.51
CA LYS A 223 20.83 -23.47 0.78
C LYS A 223 22.13 -23.27 0.01
N ALA A 224 22.32 -22.10 -0.61
CA ALA A 224 23.56 -21.81 -1.31
C ALA A 224 24.76 -21.74 -0.35
N PHE A 225 24.58 -21.18 0.85
CA PHE A 225 25.62 -21.20 1.89
C PHE A 225 25.93 -22.61 2.37
N ASP A 226 24.92 -23.44 2.63
CA ASP A 226 25.11 -24.84 3.03
C ASP A 226 25.87 -25.63 1.95
N GLU A 227 25.51 -25.44 0.68
CA GLU A 227 26.20 -26.09 -0.44
C GLU A 227 27.66 -25.62 -0.59
N LEU A 228 27.95 -24.34 -0.31
CA LEU A 228 29.33 -23.85 -0.27
C LEU A 228 30.12 -24.40 0.90
N GLU A 229 29.52 -24.61 2.07
CA GLU A 229 30.20 -25.19 3.23
C GLU A 229 30.63 -26.64 2.96
N VAL A 230 29.79 -27.40 2.26
CA VAL A 230 30.14 -28.74 1.78
C VAL A 230 31.30 -28.66 0.77
N LEU A 231 31.26 -27.72 -0.17
CA LEU A 231 32.36 -27.52 -1.13
C LEU A 231 33.66 -27.10 -0.45
N GLU A 232 33.61 -26.21 0.54
CA GLU A 232 34.73 -25.77 1.35
C GLU A 232 35.39 -26.95 2.07
N SER A 233 34.59 -27.77 2.77
CA SER A 233 35.05 -28.98 3.45
C SER A 233 35.77 -29.94 2.48
N LEU A 234 35.29 -30.03 1.24
CA LEU A 234 35.89 -30.89 0.20
C LEU A 234 37.18 -30.30 -0.38
N ILE A 235 37.27 -28.98 -0.52
CA ILE A 235 38.48 -28.27 -0.94
C ILE A 235 39.55 -28.41 0.15
N ASP A 236 39.20 -28.19 1.41
CA ASP A 236 40.12 -28.27 2.54
C ASP A 236 40.62 -29.68 2.81
N ALA A 237 39.76 -30.70 2.74
CA ALA A 237 40.18 -32.11 2.81
C ALA A 237 41.18 -32.51 1.71
N ARG A 238 41.36 -31.66 0.69
CA ARG A 238 42.10 -31.95 -0.55
C ARG A 238 43.09 -30.87 -0.97
N ARG A 239 43.48 -29.94 -0.09
CA ARG A 239 44.67 -29.08 -0.29
C ARG A 239 45.99 -29.85 -0.52
N LEU A 240 45.94 -31.19 -0.57
CA LEU A 240 46.99 -32.13 -0.94
C LEU A 240 46.91 -32.68 -2.40
N LEU A 241 45.94 -32.28 -3.22
CA LEU A 241 45.72 -32.81 -4.59
C LEU A 241 45.94 -31.75 -5.69
N THR A 242 46.38 -32.18 -6.87
CA THR A 242 46.57 -31.31 -8.05
C THR A 242 45.24 -30.77 -8.62
N ASP A 243 45.31 -29.63 -9.34
CA ASP A 243 44.15 -28.90 -9.88
C ASP A 243 43.13 -29.75 -10.67
N SER A 244 43.60 -30.76 -11.38
CA SER A 244 42.76 -31.64 -12.20
C SER A 244 41.95 -32.63 -11.37
N LEU A 245 42.49 -33.10 -10.25
CA LEU A 245 41.78 -33.97 -9.31
C LEU A 245 40.74 -33.18 -8.51
N LEU A 246 41.01 -31.91 -8.20
CA LEU A 246 40.03 -31.02 -7.58
C LEU A 246 38.80 -30.84 -8.48
N LEU A 247 39.01 -30.51 -9.76
CA LEU A 247 37.93 -30.33 -10.73
C LEU A 247 37.13 -31.61 -10.96
N LEU A 248 37.79 -32.76 -11.05
CA LEU A 248 37.14 -34.07 -11.26
C LEU A 248 36.26 -34.46 -10.07
N ASN A 249 36.70 -34.14 -8.86
CA ASN A 249 35.97 -34.43 -7.64
C ASN A 249 34.78 -33.50 -7.40
N ILE A 250 34.94 -32.21 -7.67
CA ILE A 250 33.84 -31.24 -7.67
C ILE A 250 32.74 -31.70 -8.65
N ARG A 251 33.15 -32.17 -9.84
CA ARG A 251 32.22 -32.77 -10.82
C ARG A 251 31.61 -34.08 -10.33
N TYR A 252 32.37 -34.96 -9.67
CA TYR A 252 31.91 -36.22 -9.11
C TYR A 252 30.74 -36.05 -8.14
N PHE A 253 30.85 -35.11 -7.20
CA PHE A 253 29.81 -34.87 -6.20
C PHE A 253 28.51 -34.32 -6.81
N LYS A 254 28.63 -33.44 -7.82
CA LYS A 254 27.47 -32.95 -8.58
C LYS A 254 26.79 -34.04 -9.41
N LEU A 255 27.58 -34.95 -9.98
CA LEU A 255 27.07 -36.05 -10.80
C LEU A 255 26.44 -37.18 -9.98
N ARG A 256 26.84 -37.38 -8.72
CA ARG A 256 26.12 -38.29 -7.79
C ARG A 256 24.65 -37.89 -7.57
N ARG A 257 24.28 -36.63 -7.85
CA ARG A 257 22.88 -36.18 -7.85
C ARG A 257 22.14 -36.42 -9.19
N ARG A 258 22.81 -36.79 -10.30
CA ARG A 258 22.16 -36.88 -11.64
C ARG A 258 22.52 -38.05 -12.56
N SER A 259 23.75 -38.60 -12.59
CA SER A 259 24.04 -39.87 -13.31
C SER A 259 25.51 -40.33 -13.21
N PRO A 260 25.79 -41.62 -12.96
CA PRO A 260 27.16 -42.15 -12.79
C PRO A 260 28.01 -42.31 -14.08
N TRP A 261 27.38 -42.43 -15.26
CA TRP A 261 28.05 -42.93 -16.48
C TRP A 261 29.10 -41.98 -17.10
N TYR A 262 28.92 -40.68 -16.96
CA TYR A 262 29.80 -39.65 -17.55
C TYR A 262 31.21 -39.63 -16.92
N ILE A 263 31.35 -40.12 -15.69
CA ILE A 263 32.62 -40.13 -14.96
C ILE A 263 33.55 -41.22 -15.47
N ASN A 264 32.99 -42.40 -15.78
CA ASN A 264 33.76 -43.49 -16.34
C ASN A 264 34.34 -43.09 -17.72
N ASP A 265 33.58 -42.37 -18.54
CA ASP A 265 34.07 -41.86 -19.83
C ASP A 265 35.19 -40.81 -19.67
N ILE A 266 35.13 -39.94 -18.66
CA ILE A 266 36.21 -38.97 -18.38
C ILE A 266 37.45 -39.65 -17.80
N LEU A 267 37.28 -40.58 -16.85
CA LEU A 267 38.38 -41.34 -16.27
C LEU A 267 39.07 -42.20 -17.34
N ASP A 268 38.30 -42.81 -18.24
CA ASP A 268 38.82 -43.55 -19.38
C ASP A 268 39.59 -42.65 -20.34
N LYS A 269 39.11 -41.44 -20.62
CA LYS A 269 39.82 -40.47 -21.47
C LYS A 269 41.12 -40.01 -20.83
N LEU A 270 41.14 -39.75 -19.53
CA LEU A 270 42.34 -39.33 -18.78
C LEU A 270 43.36 -40.45 -18.64
N ALA A 271 42.91 -41.69 -18.43
CA ALA A 271 43.74 -42.88 -18.44
C ALA A 271 44.35 -43.12 -19.83
N LYS A 272 43.56 -42.96 -20.90
CA LYS A 272 44.04 -43.08 -22.29
C LYS A 272 45.06 -42.02 -22.68
N SER A 273 45.01 -40.83 -22.08
CA SER A 273 45.98 -39.76 -22.31
C SER A 273 47.23 -39.83 -21.42
N ASN A 274 47.47 -40.95 -20.72
CA ASN A 274 48.60 -41.12 -19.77
C ASN A 274 48.67 -40.03 -18.68
N TYR A 275 47.53 -39.46 -18.29
CA TYR A 275 47.51 -38.33 -17.35
C TYR A 275 47.91 -38.72 -15.90
N PHE A 276 47.86 -40.01 -15.58
CA PHE A 276 48.15 -40.55 -14.24
C PHE A 276 49.50 -41.25 -14.14
N LYS A 277 50.40 -41.03 -15.11
CA LYS A 277 51.81 -41.47 -15.05
C LYS A 277 52.72 -40.31 -14.68
#